data_AF-A0A962VVZ1-F1
#
_entry.id   AF-A0A962VVZ1-F1
#
_cell.length_a   1.000
_cell.length_b   1.000
_cell.length_c   1.000
_cell.angle_alpha   90.00
_cell.angle_beta   90.00
_cell.angle_gamma   90.00
#
_symmetry.space_group_name_H-M   'P 1'
#
loop_
_entity.id
_entity.type
_entity.pdbx_description
1 polymer ?
#
loop_
_entity_poly.entity_id
_entity_poly.type
_entity_poly.pdbx_seq_one_letter_code
_entity_poly.pdbx_strand_id
1 'polypeptide(L)'
;MAVFLNSIGLCAPGLSDWLTGQSVLAGLTPYQPDEPLRFNRLRLPRNEARRASSTVRLALQAATEALDQVGIDTSSCSAVFACSGGNTEALDALCRALIEPGRPISPNHFNNSVHNAPLG
;
A
#
# COMPACT_ATOMS: atom_id res chain seq x y z
N MET A 1 23.24 9.75 17.29
CA MET A 1 21.80 10.04 17.12
C MET A 1 21.04 8.75 17.35
N ALA A 2 20.01 8.76 18.20
CA ALA A 2 19.16 7.60 18.45
C ALA A 2 17.78 7.86 17.83
N VAL A 3 17.17 6.81 17.27
CA VAL A 3 15.83 6.85 16.68
C VAL A 3 15.03 5.72 17.31
N PHE A 4 13.74 5.96 17.53
CA PHE A 4 12.82 5.02 18.15
C PHE A 4 11.63 4.75 17.22
N LEU A 5 11.00 3.58 17.40
CA LEU A 5 9.76 3.23 16.74
C LEU A 5 8.62 3.43 17.73
N ASN A 6 7.69 4.34 17.43
CA ASN A 6 6.54 4.60 18.30
C ASN A 6 5.42 3.59 18.09
N SER A 7 5.25 3.11 16.86
CA SER A 7 4.25 2.09 16.49
C SER A 7 4.62 1.42 15.18
N ILE A 8 3.94 0.30 14.90
CA ILE A 8 4.08 -0.47 13.68
C ILE A 8 2.67 -0.81 13.19
N GLY A 9 2.48 -0.73 11.87
CA GLY A 9 1.31 -1.25 11.19
C GLY A 9 1.75 -2.23 10.12
N LEU A 10 0.92 -3.24 9.87
CA LEU A 10 1.20 -4.32 8.94
C LEU A 10 -0.06 -4.68 8.15
N CYS A 11 0.10 -4.82 6.84
CA CYS A 11 -0.95 -5.29 5.97
C CYS A 11 -0.33 -6.24 4.95
N ALA A 12 -0.72 -7.52 4.99
CA ALA A 12 -0.34 -8.54 4.01
C ALA A 12 -1.43 -9.63 3.96
N PRO A 13 -1.57 -10.39 2.86
CA PRO A 13 -2.46 -11.56 2.84
C PRO A 13 -2.16 -12.48 4.03
N GLY A 14 -3.20 -12.91 4.75
CA GLY A 14 -3.05 -13.70 5.98
C GLY A 14 -2.53 -12.95 7.21
N LEU A 15 -2.22 -11.65 7.10
CA LEU A 15 -1.73 -10.78 8.19
C LEU A 15 -2.55 -9.47 8.21
N SER A 16 -3.68 -9.51 8.92
CA SER A 16 -4.69 -8.43 8.95
C SER A 16 -4.27 -7.17 9.70
N ASP A 17 -3.33 -7.30 10.64
CA ASP A 17 -2.87 -6.27 11.56
C ASP A 17 -1.50 -6.64 12.14
N TRP A 18 -0.87 -5.68 12.81
CA TRP A 18 0.42 -5.85 13.45
C TRP A 18 0.41 -6.90 14.55
N LEU A 19 -0.65 -7.01 15.35
CA LEU A 19 -0.71 -7.96 16.47
C LEU A 19 -0.72 -9.42 15.98
N THR A 20 -1.53 -9.70 14.96
CA THR A 20 -1.56 -10.99 14.26
C THR A 20 -0.22 -11.26 13.59
N GLY A 21 0.32 -10.26 12.89
CA GLY A 21 1.63 -10.31 12.26
C GLY A 21 2.75 -10.67 13.22
N GLN A 22 2.79 -10.00 14.37
CA GLN A 22 3.82 -10.21 15.39
C GLN A 22 3.82 -11.66 15.88
N SER A 23 2.65 -12.25 16.13
CA SER A 23 2.53 -13.64 16.58
C SER A 23 3.05 -14.62 15.54
N VAL A 24 2.72 -14.39 14.26
CA VAL A 24 3.20 -15.21 13.14
C VAL A 24 4.70 -15.05 12.94
N LEU A 25 5.21 -13.82 12.92
CA LEU A 25 6.64 -13.52 12.74
C LEU A 25 7.50 -14.01 13.90
N ALA A 26 6.94 -14.08 15.12
CA ALA A 26 7.58 -14.68 16.28
C ALA A 26 7.53 -16.22 16.29
N GLY A 27 6.84 -16.85 15.34
CA GLY A 27 6.69 -18.31 15.25
C GLY A 27 5.72 -18.90 16.28
N LEU A 28 4.91 -18.07 16.96
CA LEU A 28 3.92 -18.51 17.94
C LEU A 28 2.69 -19.13 17.26
N THR A 29 2.37 -18.64 16.07
CA THR A 29 1.26 -19.14 15.24
C THR A 29 1.76 -19.38 13.81
N PRO A 30 1.33 -20.47 13.14
CA PRO A 30 1.70 -20.70 11.75
C PRO A 30 1.07 -19.64 10.83
N TYR A 31 1.82 -19.23 9.81
CA TYR A 31 1.28 -18.40 8.73
C TYR A 31 0.22 -19.18 7.94
N GLN A 32 -0.95 -18.59 7.75
CA GLN A 32 -1.99 -19.11 6.88
C GLN A 32 -2.25 -18.10 5.76
N PRO A 33 -1.95 -18.45 4.49
CA PRO A 33 -2.31 -17.61 3.36
C PRO A 33 -3.84 -17.43 3.30
N ASP A 34 -4.28 -16.20 3.11
CA ASP A 34 -5.71 -15.85 3.00
C ASP A 34 -5.98 -15.10 1.68
N GLU A 35 -7.26 -14.87 1.39
CA GLU A 35 -7.77 -14.10 0.25
C GLU A 35 -7.13 -12.71 0.09
N PRO A 36 -7.28 -12.07 -1.09
CA PRO A 36 -6.70 -10.76 -1.33
C PRO A 36 -7.20 -9.72 -0.33
N LEU A 37 -6.27 -8.87 0.10
CA LEU A 37 -6.48 -7.86 1.14
C LEU A 37 -7.70 -6.97 0.88
N ARG A 38 -8.53 -6.84 1.91
CA ARG A 38 -9.62 -5.86 1.95
C ARG A 38 -9.08 -4.55 2.55
N PHE A 39 -9.13 -3.48 1.76
CA PHE A 39 -8.67 -2.16 2.20
C PHE A 39 -9.74 -1.36 2.96
N ASN A 40 -10.25 -1.90 4.06
CA ASN A 40 -11.41 -1.37 4.78
C ASN A 40 -11.10 -0.22 5.76
N ARG A 41 -9.84 0.00 6.13
CA ARG A 41 -9.44 1.07 7.06
C ARG A 41 -9.14 2.40 6.36
N LEU A 42 -9.11 2.41 5.03
CA LEU A 42 -8.80 3.61 4.26
C LEU A 42 -10.00 4.55 4.14
N ARG A 43 -9.83 5.78 4.61
CA ARG A 43 -10.77 6.87 4.37
C ARG A 43 -10.18 7.87 3.39
N LEU A 44 -10.26 7.51 2.10
CA LEU A 44 -9.86 8.40 1.02
C LEU A 44 -11.09 9.15 0.48
N PRO A 45 -10.98 10.45 0.17
CA PRO A 45 -12.01 11.11 -0.60
C PRO A 45 -12.13 10.45 -1.99
N ARG A 46 -13.29 10.63 -2.64
CA ARG A 46 -13.70 9.80 -3.79
C ARG A 46 -12.70 9.86 -4.96
N ASN A 47 -12.03 10.99 -5.16
CA ASN A 47 -11.13 11.17 -6.30
C ASN A 47 -9.80 10.46 -6.08
N GLU A 48 -9.27 10.56 -4.88
CA GLU A 48 -8.06 9.92 -4.37
C GLU A 48 -8.28 8.40 -4.33
N ALA A 49 -9.44 7.98 -3.82
CA ALA A 49 -9.87 6.58 -3.82
C ALA A 49 -9.96 5.98 -5.22
N ARG A 50 -10.22 6.78 -6.27
CA ARG A 50 -10.23 6.27 -7.67
C ARG A 50 -8.82 6.14 -8.26
N ARG A 51 -7.85 6.89 -7.75
CA ARG A 51 -6.47 6.91 -8.26
C ARG A 51 -5.54 5.95 -7.51
N ALA A 52 -5.87 5.61 -6.27
CA ALA A 52 -5.06 4.72 -5.44
C ALA A 52 -5.05 3.27 -5.99
N SER A 53 -3.86 2.82 -6.43
CA SER A 53 -3.60 1.42 -6.79
C SER A 53 -3.62 0.50 -5.56
N SER A 54 -3.56 -0.81 -5.78
CA SER A 54 -3.43 -1.81 -4.71
C SER A 54 -2.21 -1.54 -3.82
N THR A 55 -1.05 -1.23 -4.41
CA THR A 55 0.18 -0.87 -3.68
C THR A 55 -0.01 0.39 -2.82
N VAL A 56 -0.65 1.44 -3.35
CA VAL A 56 -0.93 2.68 -2.59
C VAL A 56 -1.84 2.38 -1.41
N ARG A 57 -2.91 1.62 -1.63
CA ARG A 57 -3.85 1.24 -0.58
C ARG A 57 -3.19 0.40 0.51
N LEU A 58 -2.31 -0.52 0.13
CA LEU A 58 -1.53 -1.32 1.05
C LEU A 58 -0.69 -0.45 1.99
N ALA A 59 0.10 0.46 1.40
CA ALA A 59 0.96 1.36 2.15
C ALA A 59 0.16 2.27 3.09
N LEU A 60 -0.93 2.87 2.60
CA LEU A 60 -1.78 3.74 3.40
C LEU A 60 -2.50 2.99 4.52
N GLN A 61 -2.92 1.74 4.31
CA GLN A 61 -3.62 0.98 5.35
C GLN A 61 -2.66 0.61 6.50
N ALA A 62 -1.45 0.15 6.17
CA ALA A 62 -0.42 -0.11 7.17
C ALA A 62 -0.01 1.18 7.92
N ALA A 63 0.15 2.30 7.20
CA ALA A 63 0.44 3.58 7.84
C ALA A 63 -0.70 4.06 8.75
N THR A 64 -1.96 3.89 8.34
CA THR A 64 -3.14 4.24 9.16
C THR A 64 -3.15 3.42 10.45
N GLU A 65 -2.93 2.11 10.36
CA GLU A 65 -2.87 1.26 11.55
C GLU A 65 -1.76 1.69 12.53
N ALA A 66 -0.59 2.09 12.02
CA ALA A 66 0.49 2.60 12.85
C ALA A 66 0.10 3.92 13.52
N LEU A 67 -0.48 4.86 12.77
CA LEU A 67 -0.82 6.20 13.27
C LEU A 67 -1.98 6.18 14.28
N ASP A 68 -2.97 5.29 14.09
CA ASP A 68 -4.09 5.09 15.01
C ASP A 68 -3.63 4.73 16.44
N GLN A 69 -2.42 4.17 16.60
CA GLN A 69 -1.86 3.77 17.89
C GLN A 69 -1.17 4.91 18.66
N VAL A 70 -0.78 6.01 18.00
CA VAL A 70 0.13 7.02 18.60
C VAL A 70 -0.55 8.37 18.87
N GLY A 71 -1.79 8.57 18.42
CA GLY A 71 -2.54 9.81 18.69
C GLY A 71 -1.85 11.10 18.20
N ILE A 72 -0.93 10.97 17.23
CA ILE A 72 -0.17 12.09 16.66
C ILE A 72 -1.02 12.79 15.61
N ASP A 73 -0.92 14.11 15.55
CA ASP A 73 -1.47 14.89 14.44
C ASP A 73 -0.74 14.54 13.14
N THR A 74 -1.44 13.77 12.29
CA THR A 74 -0.92 13.28 11.01
C THR A 74 -0.55 14.39 10.04
N SER A 75 -1.11 15.60 10.20
CA SER A 75 -0.78 16.75 9.37
C SER A 75 0.64 17.29 9.60
N SER A 76 1.24 16.96 10.76
CA SER A 76 2.60 17.34 11.13
C SER A 76 3.66 16.30 10.72
N CYS A 77 3.23 15.12 10.26
CA CYS A 77 4.12 14.02 9.93
C CYS A 77 4.71 14.18 8.52
N SER A 78 6.03 14.02 8.41
CA SER A 78 6.67 13.74 7.12
C SER A 78 6.51 12.27 6.77
N ALA A 79 6.19 11.97 5.51
CA ALA A 79 6.01 10.60 5.03
C ALA A 79 7.11 10.22 4.03
N VAL A 80 7.70 9.04 4.23
CA VAL A 80 8.64 8.43 3.28
C VAL A 80 8.11 7.03 2.96
N PHE A 81 7.86 6.78 1.68
CA PHE A 81 7.42 5.47 1.19
C PHE A 81 8.52 4.87 0.31
N ALA A 82 8.72 3.56 0.43
CA ALA A 82 9.63 2.80 -0.39
C ALA A 82 8.91 1.59 -0.98
N CYS A 83 9.17 1.30 -2.26
CA CYS A 83 8.60 0.16 -2.95
C CYS A 83 9.62 -0.36 -3.97
N SER A 84 9.88 -1.67 -3.96
CA SER A 84 10.78 -2.30 -4.94
C SER A 84 10.12 -2.52 -6.31
N GLY A 85 8.84 -2.94 -6.32
CA GLY A 85 8.11 -3.29 -7.54
C GLY A 85 7.32 -2.15 -8.19
N GLY A 86 7.14 -1.03 -7.51
CA GLY A 86 6.26 0.06 -7.98
C GLY A 86 4.81 -0.37 -8.17
N ASN A 87 4.17 0.18 -9.20
CA ASN A 87 2.83 -0.23 -9.63
C ASN A 87 2.93 -1.31 -10.71
N THR A 88 3.03 -2.57 -10.27
CA THR A 88 3.19 -3.72 -11.17
C THR A 88 1.97 -3.94 -12.07
N GLU A 89 0.76 -3.60 -11.62
CA GLU A 89 -0.46 -3.68 -12.45
C GLU A 89 -0.39 -2.72 -13.64
N ALA A 90 0.06 -1.48 -13.41
CA ALA A 90 0.24 -0.51 -14.49
C ALA A 90 1.36 -0.91 -15.46
N LEU A 91 2.45 -1.48 -14.95
CA LEU A 91 3.54 -2.00 -15.78
C LEU A 91 3.07 -3.17 -16.66
N ASP A 92 2.34 -4.12 -16.10
CA ASP A 92 1.75 -5.24 -16.82
C ASP A 92 0.77 -4.77 -17.91
N ALA A 93 -0.11 -3.82 -17.58
CA ALA A 93 -1.01 -3.21 -18.55
C ALA A 93 -0.26 -2.50 -19.69
N LEU A 94 0.83 -1.79 -19.39
CA LEU A 94 1.73 -1.18 -20.38
C LEU A 94 2.34 -2.22 -21.30
N CYS A 95 2.91 -3.28 -20.74
CA CYS A 95 3.49 -4.37 -21.51
C CYS A 95 2.46 -5.05 -22.43
N ARG A 96 1.22 -5.27 -21.95
CA ARG A 96 0.14 -5.83 -22.78
C ARG A 96 -0.30 -4.88 -23.89
N ALA A 97 -0.43 -3.59 -23.62
CA ALA A 97 -0.83 -2.62 -24.65
C ALA A 97 0.19 -2.49 -25.79
N LEU A 98 1.47 -2.83 -25.56
CA LEU A 98 2.50 -2.83 -26.60
C LEU A 98 2.32 -3.96 -27.63
N ILE A 99 1.65 -5.06 -27.26
CA ILE A 99 1.42 -6.22 -28.14
C ILE A 99 0.03 -6.19 -28.80
N GLU A 100 -0.83 -5.23 -28.44
CA GLU A 100 -2.18 -5.09 -28.98
C GLU A 100 -2.29 -4.01 -30.08
N PRO A 101 -3.03 -4.25 -31.18
CA PRO A 101 -3.32 -3.23 -32.17
C PRO A 101 -4.17 -2.10 -31.56
N GLY A 102 -3.81 -0.84 -31.80
CA GLY A 102 -4.65 0.33 -31.44
C GLY A 102 -4.26 1.10 -30.17
N ARG A 103 -3.17 0.75 -29.48
CA ARG A 103 -2.59 1.50 -28.34
C ARG A 103 -3.63 1.96 -27.28
N PRO A 104 -4.30 1.03 -26.58
CA PRO A 104 -5.38 1.38 -25.66
C PRO A 104 -4.88 1.74 -24.25
N ILE A 105 -3.96 2.71 -24.11
CA ILE A 105 -3.57 3.21 -22.78
C ILE A 105 -4.05 4.62 -22.54
N SER A 106 -4.83 4.77 -21.47
CA SER A 106 -5.27 6.08 -21.01
C SER A 106 -4.10 6.84 -20.36
N PRO A 107 -4.06 8.18 -20.49
CA PRO A 107 -3.06 9.02 -19.81
C PRO A 107 -3.00 8.79 -18.30
N ASN A 108 -4.14 8.46 -17.68
CA ASN A 108 -4.23 8.22 -16.25
C ASN A 108 -3.52 6.90 -15.85
N HIS A 109 -3.60 5.88 -16.70
CA HIS A 109 -2.91 4.61 -16.47
C HIS A 109 -1.39 4.78 -16.56
N PHE A 110 -0.93 5.59 -17.54
CA PHE A 110 0.48 5.93 -17.69
C PHE A 110 1.02 6.74 -16.50
N ASN A 111 0.30 7.76 -16.04
CA ASN A 111 0.72 8.54 -14.87
C ASN A 111 0.83 7.70 -13.59
N ASN A 112 0.03 6.63 -13.47
CA ASN A 112 0.07 5.73 -12.32
C ASN A 112 1.18 4.66 -12.43
N SER A 113 1.92 4.58 -13.54
CA SER A 113 3.00 3.59 -13.71
C SER A 113 4.33 3.99 -13.07
N VAL A 114 4.51 5.26 -12.71
CA VAL A 114 5.74 5.71 -12.04
C VAL A 114 5.79 5.20 -10.60
N HIS A 115 6.99 4.82 -10.13
CA HIS A 115 7.22 4.32 -8.77
C HIS A 115 6.79 5.29 -7.67
N ASN A 116 6.71 6.57 -8.01
CA ASN A 116 6.36 7.66 -7.11
C ASN A 116 4.84 7.89 -7.01
N ALA A 117 4.01 7.12 -7.72
CA ALA A 117 2.56 7.26 -7.66
C ALA A 117 1.97 7.24 -6.24
N PRO A 118 2.53 6.52 -5.24
CA PRO A 118 2.07 6.62 -3.85
C PRO A 118 2.31 7.97 -3.15
N LEU A 119 3.11 8.88 -3.72
CA LEU A 119 3.40 10.21 -3.16
C LEU A 119 2.45 11.31 -3.65
N GLY A 120 1.64 11.03 -4.69
CA GLY A 120 0.78 12.00 -5.37
C GLY A 120 -0.69 11.95 -5.01
#